data_AF-A0A7X3K6W3-F1
#
_entry.id   AF-A0A7X3K6W3-F1
#
_cell.length_a   1.000
_cell.length_b   1.000
_cell.length_c   1.000
_cell.angle_alpha   90.00
_cell.angle_beta   90.00
_cell.angle_gamma   90.00
#
_symmetry.space_group_name_H-M   'P 1'
#
loop_
_entity.id
_entity.type
_entity.pdbx_description
1 polymer ?
#
loop_
_entity_poly.entity_id
_entity_poly.type
_entity_poly.pdbx_seq_one_letter_code
_entity_poly.pdbx_strand_id
1 'polypeptide(L)'
;MKRPRRPRASGRTAAWLLAGFAAGYWLGRRFRQEPDTVPASRQIVNHVSEAIISADQSNTIVMANPAAAALFATSVEQMVGSPLGRYIEPPNADVDEPVDYFRPGSGRAGRRATDYTVMGLRGDGERFPIEGSISRTNGNAPFYTVVMRDVSDRSRVQEKLTRSHDQLRQLSAALQTIREEERTHIARELHDDLGQLLASLRMDLTLLQHADGTPSESLRLMRGMEDNLLTAITSLRRIATNLRPRALDEGGLYFALQGLRDDFIERYAIPTTLLADEAELRLDDTASTAIFRIVQEALTNIARHAQATRVMMNLFRLNSDLLITIRDDGRGIRPEDMEKAESLGLIGMRERVWAMKGEISIGTDEPQGTRIDIVLPLHDHLV
;
A
#
# COMPACT_ATOMS: atom_id res chain seq x y z
N MET A 1 18.20 27.31 13.54
CA MET A 1 18.87 26.38 12.60
C MET A 1 17.99 26.14 11.39
N LYS A 2 18.52 26.43 10.20
CA LYS A 2 17.84 26.33 8.90
C LYS A 2 17.69 24.85 8.49
N ARG A 3 16.47 24.40 8.18
CA ARG A 3 16.23 23.08 7.56
C ARG A 3 16.81 23.05 6.12
N PRO A 4 17.37 21.92 5.66
CA PRO A 4 17.91 21.80 4.31
C PRO A 4 16.78 21.70 3.29
N ARG A 5 16.92 22.44 2.19
CA ARG A 5 16.01 22.43 1.03
C ARG A 5 16.18 21.11 0.27
N ARG A 6 15.08 20.36 0.09
CA ARG A 6 14.97 19.34 -0.97
C ARG A 6 15.22 20.00 -2.34
N PRO A 7 15.93 19.35 -3.29
CA PRO A 7 16.20 19.95 -4.59
C PRO A 7 14.90 20.05 -5.39
N ARG A 8 14.51 21.27 -5.76
CA ARG A 8 13.44 21.53 -6.75
C ARG A 8 13.94 21.05 -8.13
N ALA A 9 13.60 19.82 -8.51
CA ALA A 9 13.80 19.31 -9.86
C ALA A 9 12.76 19.86 -10.89
N SER A 10 11.79 20.66 -10.46
CA SER A 10 10.70 21.18 -11.31
C SER A 10 11.01 22.50 -12.04
N GLY A 11 12.17 23.13 -11.79
CA GLY A 11 12.49 24.44 -12.37
C GLY A 11 12.95 24.36 -13.83
N ARG A 12 13.66 23.27 -14.20
CA ARG A 12 14.21 23.13 -15.56
C ARG A 12 13.12 22.76 -16.56
N THR A 13 12.24 21.83 -16.22
CA THR A 13 11.13 21.39 -17.11
C THR A 13 10.14 22.53 -17.41
N ALA A 14 9.78 23.32 -16.41
CA ALA A 14 8.91 24.49 -16.60
C ALA A 14 9.56 25.56 -17.51
N ALA A 15 10.89 25.75 -17.42
CA ALA A 15 11.61 26.72 -18.24
C ALA A 15 11.65 26.32 -19.73
N TRP A 16 11.79 25.03 -20.04
CA TRP A 16 11.80 24.53 -21.42
C TRP A 16 10.42 24.59 -22.08
N LEU A 17 9.35 24.24 -21.34
CA LEU A 17 7.97 24.37 -21.82
C LEU A 17 7.63 25.84 -22.13
N LEU A 18 7.98 26.77 -21.24
CA LEU A 18 7.78 28.21 -21.48
C LEU A 18 8.56 28.71 -22.71
N ALA A 19 9.75 28.18 -22.96
CA ALA A 19 10.55 28.51 -24.15
C ALA A 19 9.91 27.96 -25.44
N GLY A 20 9.41 26.72 -25.43
CA GLY A 20 8.67 26.13 -26.55
C GLY A 20 7.39 26.90 -26.88
N PHE A 21 6.63 27.29 -25.86
CA PHE A 21 5.43 28.11 -26.01
C PHE A 21 5.73 29.52 -26.53
N ALA A 22 6.75 30.19 -25.98
CA ALA A 22 7.16 31.51 -26.44
C ALA A 22 7.64 31.48 -27.91
N ALA A 23 8.37 30.44 -28.30
CA ALA A 23 8.85 30.25 -29.67
C ALA A 23 7.69 29.99 -30.66
N GLY A 24 6.74 29.12 -30.30
CA GLY A 24 5.53 28.86 -31.11
C GLY A 24 4.63 30.09 -31.26
N TYR A 25 4.43 30.83 -30.15
CA TYR A 25 3.69 32.11 -30.14
C TYR A 25 4.34 33.16 -31.05
N TRP A 26 5.67 33.29 -31.00
CA TRP A 26 6.41 34.27 -31.80
C TRP A 26 6.43 33.92 -33.29
N LEU A 27 6.47 32.62 -33.64
CA LEU A 27 6.44 32.16 -35.03
C LEU A 27 5.07 32.35 -35.70
N GLY A 28 3.98 31.97 -35.03
CA GLY A 28 2.63 32.04 -35.61
C GLY A 28 2.16 33.47 -35.89
N ARG A 29 2.68 34.46 -35.15
CA ARG A 29 2.42 35.88 -35.40
C ARG A 29 3.18 36.43 -36.62
N ARG A 30 4.35 35.88 -36.95
CA ARG A 30 5.29 36.43 -37.96
C ARG A 30 5.14 35.80 -39.35
N PHE A 31 4.63 34.58 -39.44
CA PHE A 31 4.29 33.91 -40.73
C PHE A 31 3.23 34.67 -41.55
N ARG A 32 2.49 35.60 -40.94
CA ARG A 32 1.52 36.45 -41.65
C ARG A 32 2.12 37.75 -42.20
N GLN A 33 3.30 38.19 -41.76
CA GLN A 33 3.75 39.57 -42.05
C GLN A 33 4.91 39.71 -43.03
N GLU A 34 5.87 38.78 -43.15
CA GLU A 34 7.00 38.94 -44.09
C GLU A 34 7.64 37.57 -44.42
N PRO A 35 7.77 37.16 -45.69
CA PRO A 35 8.37 35.88 -46.07
C PRO A 35 9.91 35.81 -45.95
N ASP A 36 10.61 36.95 -45.77
CA ASP A 36 12.08 37.03 -45.92
C ASP A 36 12.92 37.22 -44.63
N THR A 37 12.33 37.12 -43.42
CA THR A 37 13.09 37.21 -42.14
C THR A 37 13.04 35.91 -41.32
N VAL A 38 13.47 34.80 -41.93
CA VAL A 38 13.21 33.43 -41.44
C VAL A 38 14.33 32.71 -40.64
N PRO A 39 15.62 33.12 -40.54
CA PRO A 39 16.64 32.17 -40.04
C PRO A 39 16.63 31.94 -38.51
N ALA A 40 16.55 32.98 -37.68
CA ALA A 40 16.86 32.84 -36.25
C ALA A 40 15.79 32.14 -35.40
N SER A 41 14.50 32.43 -35.62
CA SER A 41 13.41 31.84 -34.84
C SER A 41 13.07 30.41 -35.28
N ARG A 42 13.30 30.09 -36.56
CA ARG A 42 13.17 28.73 -37.10
C ARG A 42 14.28 27.81 -36.57
N GLN A 43 15.49 28.34 -36.39
CA GLN A 43 16.60 27.61 -35.76
C GLN A 43 16.27 27.19 -34.31
N ILE A 44 15.69 28.08 -33.50
CA ILE A 44 15.37 27.76 -32.10
C ILE A 44 14.37 26.59 -32.03
N VAL A 45 13.26 26.66 -32.75
CA VAL A 45 12.21 25.61 -32.74
C VAL A 45 12.75 24.27 -33.30
N ASN A 46 13.64 24.33 -34.29
CA ASN A 46 14.24 23.14 -34.90
C ASN A 46 15.25 22.42 -34.00
N HIS A 47 15.83 23.12 -33.02
CA HIS A 47 16.80 22.56 -32.07
C HIS A 47 16.21 22.15 -30.72
N VAL A 48 14.93 22.46 -30.45
CA VAL A 48 14.23 22.01 -29.24
C VAL A 48 13.95 20.51 -29.33
N SER A 49 14.28 19.79 -28.24
CA SER A 49 14.13 18.32 -28.16
C SER A 49 12.68 17.85 -27.99
N GLU A 50 11.77 18.73 -27.59
CA GLU A 50 10.34 18.43 -27.47
C GLU A 50 9.66 18.52 -28.84
N ALA A 51 8.71 17.63 -29.09
CA ALA A 51 7.90 17.66 -30.31
C ALA A 51 6.92 18.82 -30.23
N ILE A 52 6.94 19.69 -31.25
CA ILE A 52 6.06 20.85 -31.34
C ILE A 52 5.30 20.79 -32.66
N ILE A 53 3.98 20.88 -32.57
CA ILE A 53 3.06 21.01 -33.70
C ILE A 53 2.20 22.24 -33.50
N SER A 54 2.01 23.04 -34.55
CA SER A 54 0.98 24.07 -34.58
C SER A 54 -0.05 23.76 -35.66
N ALA A 55 -1.32 23.90 -35.32
CA ALA A 55 -2.45 23.68 -36.21
C ALA A 55 -3.36 24.93 -36.28
N ASP A 56 -4.01 25.12 -37.43
CA ASP A 56 -5.03 26.15 -37.62
C ASP A 56 -6.41 25.71 -37.09
N GLN A 57 -7.44 26.54 -37.32
CA GLN A 57 -8.82 26.27 -36.88
C GLN A 57 -9.48 25.09 -37.62
N SER A 58 -8.94 24.70 -38.78
CA SER A 58 -9.41 23.54 -39.53
C SER A 58 -8.66 22.27 -39.12
N ASN A 59 -7.92 22.30 -38.00
CA ASN A 59 -7.03 21.24 -37.54
C ASN A 59 -5.97 20.85 -38.57
N THR A 60 -5.59 21.75 -39.47
CA THR A 60 -4.51 21.50 -40.44
C THR A 60 -3.18 21.94 -39.83
N ILE A 61 -2.18 21.07 -39.89
CA ILE A 61 -0.85 21.35 -39.35
C ILE A 61 -0.19 22.44 -40.20
N VAL A 62 0.06 23.60 -39.60
CA VAL A 62 0.76 24.71 -40.25
C VAL A 62 2.26 24.71 -39.95
N MET A 63 2.67 24.01 -38.90
CA MET A 63 4.07 23.90 -38.50
C MET A 63 4.31 22.60 -37.72
N ALA A 64 5.42 21.94 -38.02
CA ALA A 64 5.98 20.87 -37.20
C ALA A 64 7.50 21.04 -37.11
N ASN A 65 8.09 20.73 -35.95
CA ASN A 65 9.55 20.72 -35.81
C ASN A 65 10.13 19.32 -36.12
N PRO A 66 11.46 19.19 -36.33
CA PRO A 66 12.11 17.90 -36.58
C PRO A 66 11.89 16.88 -35.45
N ALA A 67 11.77 17.32 -34.20
CA ALA A 67 11.46 16.44 -33.07
C ALA A 67 10.06 15.83 -33.18
N ALA A 68 9.06 16.58 -33.67
CA ALA A 68 7.73 16.05 -33.96
C ALA A 68 7.76 15.05 -35.11
N ALA A 69 8.48 15.35 -36.19
CA ALA A 69 8.64 14.43 -37.31
C ALA A 69 9.30 13.10 -36.86
N ALA A 70 10.35 13.17 -36.03
CA ALA A 70 10.98 12.01 -35.42
C ALA A 70 10.01 11.24 -34.49
N LEU A 71 9.25 11.95 -33.65
CA LEU A 71 8.26 11.36 -32.75
C LEU A 71 7.18 10.57 -33.49
N PHE A 72 6.69 11.06 -34.63
CA PHE A 72 5.65 10.38 -35.41
C PHE A 72 6.21 9.50 -36.54
N ALA A 73 7.52 9.28 -36.59
CA ALA A 73 8.20 8.49 -37.62
C ALA A 73 7.84 8.93 -39.07
N THR A 74 7.84 10.24 -39.31
CA THR A 74 7.44 10.89 -40.58
C THR A 74 8.42 12.02 -40.93
N SER A 75 8.24 12.72 -42.05
CA SER A 75 8.96 13.96 -42.35
C SER A 75 8.14 15.22 -42.01
N VAL A 76 8.81 16.34 -41.73
CA VAL A 76 8.14 17.64 -41.50
C VAL A 76 7.32 18.04 -42.74
N GLU A 77 7.82 17.77 -43.93
CA GLU A 77 7.16 18.07 -45.21
C GLU A 77 5.84 17.31 -45.37
N GLN A 78 5.76 16.08 -44.87
CA GLN A 78 4.53 15.27 -44.88
C GLN A 78 3.55 15.71 -43.79
N MET A 79 4.05 16.23 -42.66
CA MET A 79 3.20 16.71 -41.58
C MET A 79 2.53 18.04 -41.92
N VAL A 80 3.29 19.01 -42.45
CA VAL A 80 2.76 20.34 -42.77
C VAL A 80 1.73 20.24 -43.91
N GLY A 81 0.55 20.82 -43.71
CA GLY A 81 -0.59 20.77 -44.62
C GLY A 81 -1.50 19.55 -44.43
N SER A 82 -1.14 18.61 -43.56
CA SER A 82 -1.98 17.44 -43.26
C SER A 82 -2.91 17.68 -42.06
N PRO A 83 -4.03 16.93 -41.95
CA PRO A 83 -4.91 17.00 -40.78
C PRO A 83 -4.22 16.47 -39.51
N LEU A 84 -4.37 17.18 -38.39
CA LEU A 84 -3.82 16.80 -37.08
C LEU A 84 -4.26 15.40 -36.63
N GLY A 85 -5.49 15.01 -36.98
CA GLY A 85 -6.05 13.70 -36.65
C GLY A 85 -5.40 12.51 -37.34
N ARG A 86 -4.49 12.73 -38.29
CA ARG A 86 -3.63 11.68 -38.82
C ARG A 86 -2.60 11.18 -37.80
N TYR A 87 -2.23 12.04 -36.85
CA TYR A 87 -1.13 11.78 -35.91
C TYR A 87 -1.59 11.70 -34.46
N ILE A 88 -2.66 12.39 -34.09
CA ILE A 88 -3.17 12.45 -32.72
C ILE A 88 -4.63 12.03 -32.70
N GLU A 89 -4.94 10.97 -31.96
CA GLU A 89 -6.32 10.54 -31.75
C GLU A 89 -7.03 11.53 -30.81
N PRO A 90 -8.27 11.95 -31.12
CA PRO A 90 -9.00 12.88 -30.27
C PRO A 90 -9.46 12.21 -28.98
N PRO A 91 -9.37 12.89 -27.84
CA PRO A 91 -9.91 12.39 -26.57
C PRO A 91 -11.45 12.49 -26.63
N ASN A 92 -12.12 11.34 -26.80
CA ASN A 92 -13.56 11.17 -27.04
C ASN A 92 -14.04 11.56 -28.44
N ALA A 93 -14.12 10.57 -29.33
CA ALA A 93 -14.90 10.67 -30.55
C ALA A 93 -16.38 10.34 -30.25
N ASP A 94 -17.14 11.32 -29.76
CA ASP A 94 -18.59 11.28 -30.01
C ASP A 94 -18.80 11.59 -31.50
N VAL A 95 -19.54 10.70 -32.17
CA VAL A 95 -19.40 10.42 -33.61
C VAL A 95 -20.03 11.50 -34.51
N ASP A 96 -20.79 12.47 -33.97
CA ASP A 96 -21.61 13.40 -34.76
C ASP A 96 -21.19 14.88 -34.73
N GLU A 97 -20.06 15.24 -34.11
CA GLU A 97 -19.57 16.62 -34.10
C GLU A 97 -18.18 16.77 -34.75
N PRO A 98 -17.88 17.92 -35.40
CA PRO A 98 -16.53 18.22 -35.86
C PRO A 98 -15.56 18.10 -34.69
N VAL A 99 -14.55 17.25 -34.83
CA VAL A 99 -13.53 17.01 -33.79
C VAL A 99 -12.79 18.30 -33.49
N ASP A 100 -13.17 18.99 -32.41
CA ASP A 100 -12.45 20.14 -31.92
C ASP A 100 -11.44 19.68 -30.88
N TYR A 101 -10.19 19.46 -31.33
CA TYR A 101 -9.05 19.16 -30.47
C TYR A 101 -8.80 20.24 -29.39
N PHE A 102 -9.46 21.40 -29.51
CA PHE A 102 -9.11 22.62 -28.80
C PHE A 102 -10.32 23.40 -28.23
N ARG A 103 -11.47 22.72 -28.03
CA ARG A 103 -12.77 23.30 -27.64
C ARG A 103 -12.68 24.29 -26.46
N PRO A 104 -13.02 25.60 -26.65
CA PRO A 104 -13.03 26.58 -25.58
C PRO A 104 -14.34 26.46 -24.78
N GLY A 105 -14.27 25.97 -23.54
CA GLY A 105 -15.45 25.93 -22.65
C GLY A 105 -15.60 24.70 -21.73
N SER A 106 -14.75 23.69 -21.84
CA SER A 106 -14.80 22.49 -20.96
C SER A 106 -14.30 22.72 -19.51
N GLY A 107 -14.29 23.96 -19.01
CA GLY A 107 -13.82 24.27 -17.64
C GLY A 107 -12.31 24.08 -17.44
N ARG A 108 -11.52 24.18 -18.51
CA ARG A 108 -10.07 23.87 -18.54
C ARG A 108 -9.15 25.09 -18.53
N ALA A 109 -9.65 26.27 -18.17
CA ALA A 109 -8.85 27.44 -17.85
C ALA A 109 -8.73 27.55 -16.31
N GLY A 110 -7.65 27.03 -15.74
CA GLY A 110 -7.37 27.22 -14.30
C GLY A 110 -6.69 26.06 -13.56
N ARG A 111 -6.60 24.86 -14.14
CA ARG A 111 -5.74 23.79 -13.61
C ARG A 111 -4.44 23.75 -14.43
N ARG A 112 -3.31 23.58 -13.73
CA ARG A 112 -1.94 23.62 -14.28
C ARG A 112 -1.85 22.95 -15.66
N ALA A 113 -1.04 23.54 -16.53
CA ALA A 113 -0.70 23.08 -17.89
C ALA A 113 0.05 21.73 -17.93
N THR A 114 -0.12 20.87 -16.93
CA THR A 114 0.56 19.60 -16.72
C THR A 114 -0.40 18.46 -17.06
N ASP A 115 -0.08 17.80 -18.17
CA ASP A 115 -0.23 16.36 -18.38
C ASP A 115 -1.60 15.86 -18.85
N TYR A 116 -1.96 16.20 -20.10
CA TYR A 116 -2.98 15.44 -20.83
C TYR A 116 -2.30 14.27 -21.57
N THR A 117 -2.71 13.04 -21.26
CA THR A 117 -2.28 11.85 -22.03
C THR A 117 -3.27 11.59 -23.16
N VAL A 118 -2.79 11.61 -24.39
CA VAL A 118 -3.53 11.26 -25.62
C VAL A 118 -2.79 10.15 -26.36
N MET A 119 -3.46 9.46 -27.28
CA MET A 119 -2.83 8.44 -28.11
C MET A 119 -2.30 9.07 -29.40
N GLY A 120 -1.00 8.92 -29.62
CA GLY A 120 -0.36 9.22 -30.89
C GLY A 120 -0.36 8.01 -31.81
N LEU A 121 -0.35 8.27 -33.12
CA LEU A 121 -0.20 7.27 -34.17
C LEU A 121 1.05 7.57 -35.00
N ARG A 122 2.02 6.66 -34.98
CA ARG A 122 3.21 6.76 -35.84
C ARG A 122 2.85 6.47 -37.30
N GLY A 123 3.73 6.85 -38.23
CA GLY A 123 3.54 6.63 -39.67
C GLY A 123 3.39 5.16 -40.10
N ASP A 124 3.85 4.21 -39.27
CA ASP A 124 3.70 2.77 -39.43
C ASP A 124 2.40 2.20 -38.80
N GLY A 125 1.61 3.05 -38.14
CA GLY A 125 0.39 2.66 -37.43
C GLY A 125 0.59 2.25 -35.97
N GLU A 126 1.81 2.29 -35.42
CA GLU A 126 2.04 2.05 -33.99
C GLU A 126 1.35 3.12 -33.15
N ARG A 127 0.55 2.67 -32.17
CA ARG A 127 -0.07 3.55 -31.17
C ARG A 127 0.83 3.71 -29.97
N PHE A 128 1.02 4.95 -29.51
CA PHE A 128 1.86 5.23 -28.35
C PHE A 128 1.29 6.36 -27.49
N PRO A 129 1.44 6.30 -26.16
CA PRO A 129 0.97 7.36 -25.28
C PRO A 129 1.83 8.62 -25.42
N ILE A 130 1.17 9.74 -25.64
CA ILE A 130 1.76 11.08 -25.69
C ILE A 130 1.23 11.90 -24.53
N GLU A 131 2.13 12.53 -23.79
CA GLU A 131 1.80 13.56 -22.82
C GLU A 131 2.06 14.93 -23.43
N GLY A 132 1.06 15.81 -23.41
CA GLY A 132 1.18 17.10 -24.08
C GLY A 132 0.39 18.23 -23.43
N SER A 133 0.81 19.44 -23.79
CA SER A 133 0.18 20.68 -23.35
C SER A 133 -0.19 21.53 -24.55
N ILE A 134 -1.40 22.09 -24.48
CA ILE A 134 -2.02 22.85 -25.57
C ILE A 134 -2.06 24.31 -25.17
N SER A 135 -1.54 25.18 -26.04
CA SER A 135 -1.67 26.62 -25.91
C SER A 135 -2.42 27.20 -27.10
N ARG A 136 -3.39 28.07 -26.81
CA ARG A 136 -4.12 28.85 -27.80
C ARG A 136 -3.55 30.26 -27.83
N THR A 137 -3.18 30.73 -29.02
CA THR A 137 -2.77 32.13 -29.20
C THR A 137 -3.96 32.97 -29.65
N ASN A 138 -4.21 34.09 -28.97
CA ASN A 138 -5.26 35.04 -29.34
C ASN A 138 -4.72 36.06 -30.37
N GLY A 139 -5.21 35.97 -31.60
CA GLY A 139 -4.96 36.92 -32.70
C GLY A 139 -6.13 36.91 -33.69
N ASN A 140 -6.04 37.66 -34.80
CA ASN A 140 -7.12 37.75 -35.82
C ASN A 140 -7.52 36.40 -36.44
N ALA A 141 -6.70 35.36 -36.29
CA ALA A 141 -7.10 33.97 -36.46
C ALA A 141 -6.42 33.14 -35.36
N PRO A 142 -7.15 32.45 -34.47
CA PRO A 142 -6.55 31.54 -33.49
C PRO A 142 -5.80 30.41 -34.19
N PHE A 143 -4.63 30.09 -33.67
CA PHE A 143 -3.88 28.87 -33.95
C PHE A 143 -3.51 28.20 -32.63
N TYR A 144 -3.40 26.88 -32.66
CA TYR A 144 -3.17 26.04 -31.51
C TYR A 144 -1.78 25.43 -31.61
N THR A 145 -1.00 25.54 -30.54
CA THR A 145 0.33 24.92 -30.45
C THR A 145 0.31 23.83 -29.41
N VAL A 146 0.69 22.63 -29.81
CA VAL A 146 0.80 21.45 -28.96
C VAL A 146 2.27 21.13 -28.79
N VAL A 147 2.70 21.07 -27.53
CA VAL A 147 4.02 20.55 -27.14
C VAL A 147 3.81 19.16 -26.56
N MET A 148 4.58 18.18 -27.03
CA MET A 148 4.32 16.76 -26.82
C MET A 148 5.57 15.98 -26.49
N ARG A 149 5.39 14.90 -25.73
CA ARG A 149 6.45 13.97 -25.33
C ARG A 149 5.96 12.53 -25.36
N ASP A 150 6.80 11.64 -25.89
CA ASP A 150 6.61 10.19 -25.76
C ASP A 150 6.78 9.78 -24.30
N VAL A 151 5.77 9.14 -23.73
CA VAL A 151 5.82 8.60 -22.35
C VAL A 151 5.78 7.08 -22.32
N SER A 152 5.92 6.40 -23.46
CA SER A 152 5.86 4.93 -23.57
C SER A 152 6.84 4.22 -22.64
N ASP A 153 8.10 4.64 -22.62
CA ASP A 153 9.10 4.04 -21.75
C ASP A 153 8.80 4.26 -20.26
N ARG A 154 8.32 5.45 -19.90
CA ARG A 154 7.95 5.76 -18.51
C ARG A 154 6.75 4.91 -18.07
N SER A 155 5.72 4.82 -18.91
CA SER A 155 4.52 4.02 -18.64
C SER A 155 4.86 2.53 -18.53
N ARG A 156 5.70 2.00 -19.44
CA ARG A 156 6.14 0.59 -19.42
C ARG A 156 6.97 0.26 -18.18
N VAL A 157 7.87 1.15 -17.76
CA VAL A 157 8.64 0.96 -16.53
C VAL A 157 7.72 1.00 -15.31
N GLN A 158 6.78 1.95 -15.28
CA GLN A 158 5.81 2.07 -14.20
C GLN A 158 4.93 0.82 -14.09
N GLU A 159 4.41 0.31 -15.21
CA GLU A 159 3.59 -0.90 -15.25
C GLU A 159 4.38 -2.13 -14.80
N LYS A 160 5.62 -2.30 -15.25
CA LYS A 160 6.52 -3.37 -14.77
C LYS A 160 6.76 -3.28 -13.28
N LEU A 161 6.95 -2.07 -12.75
CA LEU A 161 7.17 -1.85 -11.33
C LEU A 161 5.93 -2.23 -10.51
N THR A 162 4.74 -1.75 -10.94
CA THR A 162 3.47 -2.10 -10.30
C THR A 162 3.25 -3.62 -10.31
N ARG A 163 3.47 -4.28 -11.46
CA ARG A 163 3.33 -5.74 -11.56
C ARG A 163 4.30 -6.48 -10.64
N SER A 164 5.56 -6.04 -10.56
CA SER A 164 6.55 -6.62 -9.66
C SER A 164 6.17 -6.46 -8.18
N HIS A 165 5.68 -5.26 -7.80
CA HIS A 165 5.17 -5.02 -6.46
C HIS A 165 3.98 -5.92 -6.12
N ASP A 166 3.03 -6.10 -7.04
CA ASP A 166 1.89 -7.01 -6.82
C ASP A 166 2.33 -8.46 -6.66
N GLN A 167 3.31 -8.92 -7.47
CA GLN A 167 3.88 -10.26 -7.35
C GLN A 167 4.61 -10.47 -6.01
N LEU A 168 5.41 -9.49 -5.56
CA LEU A 168 6.07 -9.54 -4.26
C LEU A 168 5.05 -9.59 -3.12
N ARG A 169 3.97 -8.81 -3.22
CA ARG A 169 2.89 -8.80 -2.22
C ARG A 169 2.19 -10.16 -2.15
N GLN A 170 1.88 -10.77 -3.30
CA GLN A 170 1.29 -12.11 -3.37
C GLN A 170 2.22 -13.18 -2.79
N LEU A 171 3.52 -13.13 -3.10
CA LEU A 171 4.50 -14.07 -2.56
C LEU A 171 4.66 -13.90 -1.04
N SER A 172 4.69 -12.67 -0.54
CA SER A 172 4.74 -12.37 0.89
C SER A 172 3.54 -12.97 1.63
N ALA A 173 2.33 -12.74 1.10
CA ALA A 173 1.10 -13.30 1.65
C ALA A 173 1.11 -14.84 1.67
N ALA A 174 1.51 -15.47 0.55
CA ALA A 174 1.60 -16.93 0.47
C ALA A 174 2.64 -17.52 1.45
N LEU A 175 3.81 -16.88 1.57
CA LEU A 175 4.82 -17.29 2.55
C LEU A 175 4.33 -17.13 3.99
N GLN A 176 3.52 -16.12 4.28
CA GLN A 176 2.93 -15.94 5.59
C GLN A 176 1.93 -17.07 5.91
N THR A 177 1.04 -17.39 4.96
CA THR A 177 0.09 -18.50 5.09
C THR A 177 0.81 -19.83 5.33
N ILE A 178 1.82 -20.16 4.52
CA ILE A 178 2.62 -21.39 4.68
C ILE A 178 3.29 -21.43 6.05
N ARG A 179 3.84 -20.31 6.52
CA ARG A 179 4.44 -20.23 7.87
C ARG A 179 3.42 -20.45 8.97
N GLU A 180 2.18 -20.00 8.80
CA GLU A 180 1.11 -20.16 9.77
C GLU A 180 0.57 -21.59 9.80
N GLU A 181 0.46 -22.24 8.64
CA GLU A 181 0.16 -23.67 8.51
C GLU A 181 1.26 -24.53 9.15
N GLU A 182 2.52 -24.22 8.90
CA GLU A 182 3.66 -24.95 9.47
C GLU A 182 3.73 -24.79 10.99
N ARG A 183 3.57 -23.56 11.50
CA ARG A 183 3.47 -23.33 12.95
C ARG A 183 2.30 -24.10 13.57
N THR A 184 1.19 -24.18 12.84
CA THR A 184 0.00 -24.94 13.25
C THR A 184 0.28 -26.43 13.30
N HIS A 185 0.99 -26.97 12.31
CA HIS A 185 1.39 -28.36 12.26
C HIS A 185 2.36 -28.72 13.40
N ILE A 186 3.43 -27.95 13.58
CA ILE A 186 4.41 -28.14 14.67
C ILE A 186 3.74 -28.06 16.04
N ALA A 187 2.81 -27.13 16.26
CA ALA A 187 2.08 -27.03 17.52
C ALA A 187 1.26 -28.29 17.84
N ARG A 188 0.68 -28.95 16.83
CA ARG A 188 -0.06 -30.20 17.00
C ARG A 188 0.88 -31.35 17.31
N GLU A 189 1.93 -31.55 16.53
CA GLU A 189 2.92 -32.62 16.80
C GLU A 189 3.53 -32.49 18.20
N LEU A 190 3.93 -31.28 18.61
CA LEU A 190 4.46 -31.05 19.95
C LEU A 190 3.44 -31.41 21.04
N HIS A 191 2.15 -31.16 20.84
CA HIS A 191 1.16 -31.48 21.86
C HIS A 191 0.80 -32.97 21.87
N ASP A 192 0.64 -33.57 20.70
CA ASP A 192 0.17 -34.94 20.58
C ASP A 192 1.27 -35.92 20.99
N ASP A 193 2.53 -35.71 20.57
CA ASP A 193 3.63 -36.60 20.90
C ASP A 193 4.24 -36.29 22.28
N LEU A 194 4.79 -35.08 22.46
CA LEU A 194 5.47 -34.72 23.72
C LEU A 194 4.49 -34.53 24.88
N GLY A 195 3.29 -33.99 24.62
CA GLY A 195 2.28 -33.77 25.66
C GLY A 195 1.75 -35.08 26.25
N GLN A 196 1.46 -36.08 25.41
CA GLN A 196 1.03 -37.40 25.88
C GLN A 196 2.16 -38.11 26.63
N LEU A 197 3.40 -38.03 26.14
CA LEU A 197 4.54 -38.68 26.77
C LEU A 197 4.83 -38.10 28.17
N LEU A 198 4.76 -36.78 28.34
CA LEU A 198 4.88 -36.14 29.65
C LEU A 198 3.71 -36.47 30.58
N ALA A 199 2.49 -36.60 30.06
CA ALA A 199 1.33 -37.02 30.85
C ALA A 199 1.47 -38.46 31.36
N SER A 200 1.98 -39.37 30.50
CA SER A 200 2.29 -40.77 30.87
C SER A 200 3.36 -40.82 31.96
N LEU A 201 4.48 -40.10 31.77
CA LEU A 201 5.56 -40.03 32.76
C LEU A 201 5.07 -39.50 34.10
N ARG A 202 4.15 -38.52 34.10
CA ARG A 202 3.55 -38.02 35.33
C ARG A 202 2.72 -39.10 36.03
N MET A 203 1.90 -39.86 35.29
CA MET A 203 1.13 -40.98 35.84
C MET A 203 2.04 -42.04 36.46
N ASP A 204 3.08 -42.47 35.76
CA ASP A 204 4.05 -43.45 36.27
C ASP A 204 4.70 -42.96 37.57
N LEU A 205 5.04 -41.68 37.63
CA LEU A 205 5.64 -41.06 38.81
C LEU A 205 4.66 -41.00 40.00
N THR A 206 3.40 -40.63 39.75
CA THR A 206 2.35 -40.61 40.77
C THR A 206 2.10 -42.03 41.32
N LEU A 207 2.10 -43.05 40.47
CA LEU A 207 1.96 -44.44 40.89
C LEU A 207 3.12 -44.89 41.79
N LEU A 208 4.37 -44.52 41.44
CA LEU A 208 5.55 -44.83 42.24
C LEU A 208 5.54 -44.13 43.62
N GLN A 209 5.03 -42.90 43.70
CA GLN A 209 4.90 -42.19 44.98
C GLN A 209 3.91 -42.85 45.94
N HIS A 210 2.91 -43.57 45.43
CA HIS A 210 1.87 -44.25 46.22
C HIS A 210 2.18 -45.73 46.48
N ALA A 211 3.35 -46.23 46.05
CA ALA A 211 3.78 -47.59 46.31
C ALA A 211 4.25 -47.76 47.77
N ASP A 212 3.75 -48.81 48.43
CA ASP A 212 4.12 -49.15 49.82
C ASP A 212 5.61 -49.52 49.94
N GLY A 213 6.26 -49.03 51.00
CA GLY A 213 7.66 -49.33 51.31
C GLY A 213 8.69 -48.40 50.64
N THR A 214 8.25 -47.32 49.99
CA THR A 214 9.15 -46.36 49.35
C THR A 214 9.96 -45.54 50.39
N PRO A 215 11.31 -45.55 50.33
CA PRO A 215 12.15 -44.76 51.25
C PRO A 215 11.88 -43.25 51.17
N SER A 216 12.00 -42.54 52.30
CA SER A 216 11.71 -41.10 52.39
C SER A 216 12.58 -40.24 51.45
N GLU A 217 13.82 -40.64 51.21
CA GLU A 217 14.73 -39.97 50.28
C GLU A 217 14.30 -40.17 48.81
N SER A 218 13.80 -41.35 48.47
CA SER A 218 13.21 -41.64 47.15
C SER A 218 11.93 -40.83 46.91
N LEU A 219 11.07 -40.67 47.92
CA LEU A 219 9.89 -39.80 47.83
C LEU A 219 10.27 -38.33 47.60
N ARG A 220 11.34 -37.84 48.24
CA ARG A 220 11.84 -36.46 48.02
C ARG A 220 12.35 -36.25 46.59
N LEU A 221 13.12 -37.22 46.06
CA LEU A 221 13.59 -37.21 44.67
C LEU A 221 12.41 -37.26 43.68
N MET A 222 11.40 -38.11 43.94
CA MET A 222 10.20 -38.19 43.11
C MET A 222 9.41 -36.88 43.11
N ARG A 223 9.23 -36.19 44.23
CA ARG A 223 8.59 -34.86 44.24
C ARG A 223 9.37 -33.84 43.41
N GLY A 224 10.70 -33.83 43.50
CA GLY A 224 11.53 -32.96 42.64
C GLY A 224 11.41 -33.28 41.15
N MET A 225 11.25 -34.56 40.78
CA MET A 225 10.99 -34.98 39.41
C MET A 225 9.60 -34.53 38.93
N GLU A 226 8.59 -34.57 39.80
CA GLU A 226 7.24 -34.08 39.50
C GLU A 226 7.22 -32.58 39.24
N ASP A 227 7.91 -31.78 40.07
CA ASP A 227 8.05 -30.33 39.87
C ASP A 227 8.74 -29.99 38.54
N ASN A 228 9.80 -30.74 38.19
CA ASN A 228 10.47 -30.58 36.89
C ASN A 228 9.56 -30.97 35.72
N LEU A 229 8.75 -32.02 35.87
CA LEU A 229 7.76 -32.46 34.88
C LEU A 229 6.67 -31.41 34.68
N LEU A 230 6.13 -30.85 35.76
CA LEU A 230 5.17 -29.74 35.70
C LEU A 230 5.75 -28.52 35.01
N THR A 231 7.01 -28.17 35.31
CA THR A 231 7.74 -27.09 34.63
C THR A 231 7.90 -27.37 33.12
N ALA A 232 8.23 -28.60 32.74
CA ALA A 232 8.37 -29.01 31.35
C ALA A 232 7.02 -28.99 30.60
N ILE A 233 5.95 -29.51 31.20
CA ILE A 233 4.58 -29.47 30.65
C ILE A 233 4.14 -28.02 30.43
N THR A 234 4.40 -27.15 31.41
CA THR A 234 4.03 -25.73 31.32
C THR A 234 4.84 -25.03 30.23
N SER A 235 6.13 -25.34 30.11
CA SER A 235 7.01 -24.83 29.05
C SER A 235 6.59 -25.31 27.66
N LEU A 236 6.22 -26.59 27.51
CA LEU A 236 5.72 -27.16 26.27
C LEU A 236 4.40 -26.51 25.87
N ARG A 237 3.45 -26.38 26.80
CA ARG A 237 2.18 -25.67 26.57
C ARG A 237 2.44 -24.24 26.10
N ARG A 238 3.38 -23.53 26.75
CA ARG A 238 3.79 -22.17 26.35
C ARG A 238 4.39 -22.11 24.94
N ILE A 239 5.22 -23.09 24.55
CA ILE A 239 5.80 -23.14 23.20
C ILE A 239 4.70 -23.43 22.17
N ALA A 240 3.83 -24.40 22.46
CA ALA A 240 2.72 -24.77 21.59
C ALA A 240 1.73 -23.61 21.42
N THR A 241 1.36 -22.87 22.47
CA THR A 241 0.46 -21.71 22.38
C THR A 241 1.05 -20.55 21.58
N ASN A 242 2.38 -20.33 21.64
CA ASN A 242 3.05 -19.34 20.79
C ASN A 242 3.02 -19.75 19.30
N LEU A 243 3.11 -21.04 19.02
CA LEU A 243 3.03 -21.59 17.66
C LEU A 243 1.60 -21.56 17.12
N ARG A 244 0.60 -22.05 17.89
CA ARG A 244 -0.83 -22.01 17.56
C ARG A 244 -1.66 -21.84 18.85
N PRO A 245 -2.53 -20.82 18.95
CA PRO A 245 -3.30 -20.60 20.17
C PRO A 245 -4.47 -21.60 20.22
N ARG A 246 -4.30 -22.73 20.93
CA ARG A 246 -5.37 -23.73 21.16
C ARG A 246 -6.63 -23.17 21.81
N ALA A 247 -6.53 -22.03 22.51
CA ALA A 247 -7.69 -21.34 23.06
C ALA A 247 -8.72 -20.94 21.99
N LEU A 248 -8.28 -20.72 20.73
CA LEU A 248 -9.18 -20.52 19.60
C LEU A 248 -9.94 -21.80 19.24
N ASP A 249 -9.29 -22.97 19.29
CA ASP A 249 -9.89 -24.26 18.92
C ASP A 249 -10.89 -24.78 19.98
N GLU A 250 -10.64 -24.53 21.28
CA GLU A 250 -11.41 -25.12 22.39
C GLU A 250 -12.44 -24.15 23.02
N GLY A 251 -12.23 -22.83 22.93
CA GLY A 251 -13.10 -21.82 23.55
C GLY A 251 -13.57 -20.69 22.63
N GLY A 252 -12.97 -20.53 21.44
CA GLY A 252 -13.28 -19.42 20.54
C GLY A 252 -12.55 -18.11 20.90
N LEU A 253 -12.75 -17.08 20.07
CA LEU A 253 -11.95 -15.86 20.09
C LEU A 253 -11.99 -15.12 21.44
N TYR A 254 -13.14 -15.02 22.09
CA TYR A 254 -13.28 -14.30 23.37
C TYR A 254 -12.33 -14.86 24.44
N PHE A 255 -12.36 -16.17 24.67
CA PHE A 255 -11.52 -16.82 25.68
C PHE A 255 -10.04 -16.78 25.28
N ALA A 256 -9.73 -16.85 23.98
CA ALA A 256 -8.36 -16.67 23.51
C ALA A 256 -7.80 -15.27 23.81
N LEU A 257 -8.60 -14.22 23.61
CA LEU A 257 -8.22 -12.84 23.96
C LEU A 257 -8.13 -12.63 25.48
N GLN A 258 -9.00 -13.29 26.25
CA GLN A 258 -8.93 -13.27 27.71
C GLN A 258 -7.63 -13.90 28.21
N GLY A 259 -7.25 -15.08 27.69
CA GLY A 259 -5.98 -15.71 28.00
C GLY A 259 -4.78 -14.85 27.61
N LEU A 260 -4.82 -14.22 26.43
CA LEU A 260 -3.77 -13.31 25.98
C LEU A 260 -3.60 -12.09 26.92
N ARG A 261 -4.72 -11.54 27.42
CA ARG A 261 -4.75 -10.47 28.42
C ARG A 261 -4.09 -10.92 29.73
N ASP A 262 -4.50 -12.07 30.25
CA ASP A 262 -4.03 -12.57 31.55
C ASP A 262 -2.52 -12.88 31.50
N ASP A 263 -2.07 -13.53 30.43
CA ASP A 263 -0.66 -13.79 30.13
C ASP A 263 0.19 -12.51 30.04
N PHE A 264 -0.40 -11.43 29.49
CA PHE A 264 0.28 -10.14 29.34
C PHE A 264 0.41 -9.43 30.70
N ILE A 265 -0.64 -9.47 31.52
CA ILE A 265 -0.62 -8.94 32.88
C ILE A 265 0.42 -9.67 33.73
N GLU A 266 0.46 -11.01 33.66
CA GLU A 266 1.41 -11.82 34.42
C GLU A 266 2.87 -11.52 34.03
N ARG A 267 3.15 -11.40 32.73
CA ARG A 267 4.53 -11.19 32.23
C ARG A 267 5.06 -9.78 32.42
N TYR A 268 4.22 -8.77 32.20
CA TYR A 268 4.68 -7.38 32.12
C TYR A 268 4.19 -6.50 33.28
N ALA A 269 3.30 -7.02 34.14
CA ALA A 269 2.68 -6.29 35.23
C ALA A 269 1.96 -5.00 34.78
N ILE A 270 1.46 -4.98 33.53
CA ILE A 270 0.71 -3.86 32.96
C ILE A 270 -0.79 -4.20 33.02
N PRO A 271 -1.59 -3.49 33.82
CA PRO A 271 -3.05 -3.65 33.86
C PRO A 271 -3.67 -3.54 32.47
N THR A 272 -4.40 -4.57 32.06
CA THR A 272 -5.02 -4.64 30.74
C THR A 272 -6.51 -4.93 30.88
N THR A 273 -7.36 -4.07 30.32
CA THR A 273 -8.82 -4.25 30.32
C THR A 273 -9.27 -4.81 28.97
N LEU A 274 -10.09 -5.87 28.99
CA LEU A 274 -10.77 -6.41 27.81
C LEU A 274 -12.26 -6.11 27.94
N LEU A 275 -12.78 -5.29 27.04
CA LEU A 275 -14.20 -4.98 26.87
C LEU A 275 -14.66 -5.68 25.60
N ALA A 276 -15.33 -6.82 25.77
CA ALA A 276 -15.88 -7.60 24.68
C ALA A 276 -17.04 -8.45 25.19
N ASP A 277 -18.00 -8.75 24.31
CA ASP A 277 -19.05 -9.72 24.56
C ASP A 277 -18.71 -11.03 23.84
N GLU A 278 -18.79 -12.16 24.54
CA GLU A 278 -18.59 -13.49 23.97
C GLU A 278 -19.57 -13.77 22.82
N ALA A 279 -20.83 -13.33 22.95
CA ALA A 279 -21.86 -13.55 21.94
C ALA A 279 -21.57 -12.80 20.63
N GLU A 280 -20.86 -11.66 20.70
CA GLU A 280 -20.50 -10.85 19.54
C GLU A 280 -19.27 -11.37 18.79
N LEU A 281 -18.49 -12.27 19.39
CA LEU A 281 -17.22 -12.79 18.87
C LEU A 281 -17.28 -14.23 18.34
N ARG A 282 -18.47 -14.70 17.94
CA ARG A 282 -18.65 -15.97 17.23
C ARG A 282 -18.34 -15.80 15.74
N LEU A 283 -17.09 -16.06 15.38
CA LEU A 283 -16.54 -15.89 14.04
C LEU A 283 -15.98 -17.21 13.53
N ASP A 284 -15.79 -17.32 12.22
CA ASP A 284 -15.06 -18.45 11.63
C ASP A 284 -13.59 -18.51 12.09
N ASP A 285 -12.93 -19.64 11.83
CA ASP A 285 -11.54 -19.88 12.24
C ASP A 285 -10.57 -18.87 11.63
N THR A 286 -10.86 -18.42 10.41
CA THR A 286 -10.00 -17.51 9.63
C THR A 286 -9.98 -16.14 10.28
N ALA A 287 -11.15 -15.55 10.52
CA ALA A 287 -11.31 -14.25 11.17
C ALA A 287 -10.82 -14.32 12.62
N SER A 288 -11.18 -15.38 13.37
CA SER A 288 -10.75 -15.56 14.75
C SER A 288 -9.22 -15.60 14.87
N THR A 289 -8.55 -16.36 13.99
CA THR A 289 -7.08 -16.43 13.96
C THR A 289 -6.46 -15.08 13.59
N ALA A 290 -7.00 -14.40 12.57
CA ALA A 290 -6.47 -13.12 12.13
C ALA A 290 -6.57 -12.06 13.23
N ILE A 291 -7.73 -11.94 13.89
CA ILE A 291 -7.96 -11.00 15.00
C ILE A 291 -7.04 -11.32 16.16
N PHE A 292 -6.94 -12.59 16.56
CA PHE A 292 -6.05 -12.99 17.64
C PHE A 292 -4.60 -12.57 17.37
N ARG A 293 -4.10 -12.81 16.14
CA ARG A 293 -2.72 -12.44 15.77
C ARG A 293 -2.52 -10.93 15.74
N ILE A 294 -3.51 -10.17 15.30
CA ILE A 294 -3.46 -8.70 15.34
C ILE A 294 -3.36 -8.21 16.78
N VAL A 295 -4.21 -8.70 17.69
CA VAL A 295 -4.17 -8.31 19.10
C VAL A 295 -2.86 -8.75 19.76
N GLN A 296 -2.37 -9.96 19.47
CA GLN A 296 -1.08 -10.46 19.96
C GLN A 296 0.09 -9.58 19.53
N GLU A 297 0.13 -9.17 18.26
CA GLU A 297 1.17 -8.29 17.73
C GLU A 297 1.07 -6.89 18.35
N ALA A 298 -0.15 -6.36 18.53
CA ALA A 298 -0.37 -5.08 19.21
C ALA A 298 0.15 -5.09 20.65
N LEU A 299 -0.21 -6.11 21.45
CA LEU A 299 0.31 -6.24 22.81
C LEU A 299 1.84 -6.41 22.84
N THR A 300 2.40 -7.17 21.91
CA THR A 300 3.86 -7.33 21.79
C THR A 300 4.56 -6.00 21.50
N ASN A 301 3.97 -5.18 20.63
CA ASN A 301 4.48 -3.84 20.33
C ASN A 301 4.38 -2.92 21.55
N ILE A 302 3.28 -2.96 22.30
CA ILE A 302 3.13 -2.18 23.53
C ILE A 302 4.22 -2.56 24.55
N ALA A 303 4.38 -3.86 24.83
CA ALA A 303 5.39 -4.34 25.78
C ALA A 303 6.82 -3.93 25.41
N ARG A 304 7.15 -3.92 24.11
CA ARG A 304 8.50 -3.59 23.63
C ARG A 304 8.77 -2.10 23.50
N HIS A 305 7.74 -1.31 23.18
CA HIS A 305 7.95 0.04 22.65
C HIS A 305 7.16 1.12 23.37
N ALA A 306 6.04 0.83 24.01
CA ALA A 306 5.16 1.87 24.52
C ALA A 306 5.60 2.45 25.87
N GLN A 307 6.27 1.68 26.73
CA GLN A 307 6.44 2.02 28.16
C GLN A 307 5.09 2.38 28.82
N ALA A 308 4.03 1.69 28.43
CA ALA A 308 2.68 1.92 28.90
C ALA A 308 2.49 1.46 30.34
N THR A 309 1.61 2.15 31.06
CA THR A 309 1.17 1.78 32.41
C THR A 309 -0.21 1.13 32.41
N ARG A 310 -0.97 1.22 31.32
CA ARG A 310 -2.27 0.61 31.16
C ARG A 310 -2.61 0.37 29.69
N VAL A 311 -3.33 -0.71 29.44
CA VAL A 311 -3.84 -1.07 28.12
C VAL A 311 -5.35 -1.30 28.19
N MET A 312 -6.06 -0.91 27.13
CA MET A 312 -7.48 -1.19 26.94
C MET A 312 -7.69 -1.79 25.55
N MET A 313 -8.38 -2.92 25.52
CA MET A 313 -8.84 -3.59 24.30
C MET A 313 -10.36 -3.56 24.31
N ASN A 314 -10.96 -3.00 23.27
CA ASN A 314 -12.40 -2.97 23.08
C ASN A 314 -12.74 -3.64 21.76
N LEU A 315 -13.60 -4.65 21.80
CA LEU A 315 -14.13 -5.33 20.64
C LEU A 315 -15.65 -5.30 20.74
N PHE A 316 -16.29 -4.68 19.76
CA PHE A 316 -17.74 -4.64 19.69
C PHE A 316 -18.20 -4.78 18.25
N ARG A 317 -19.33 -5.46 18.08
CA ARG A 317 -19.94 -5.66 16.78
C ARG A 317 -21.00 -4.59 16.54
N LEU A 318 -20.91 -3.90 15.41
CA LEU A 318 -21.92 -2.95 14.96
C LEU A 318 -22.44 -3.38 13.59
N ASN A 319 -23.70 -3.81 13.55
CA ASN A 319 -24.31 -4.39 12.34
C ASN A 319 -23.52 -5.61 11.85
N SER A 320 -22.93 -5.48 10.66
CA SER A 320 -22.14 -6.51 9.99
C SER A 320 -20.62 -6.26 10.07
N ASP A 321 -20.20 -5.30 10.90
CA ASP A 321 -18.80 -4.93 11.09
C ASP A 321 -18.35 -5.20 12.52
N LEU A 322 -17.11 -5.66 12.68
CA LEU A 322 -16.43 -5.74 13.96
C LEU A 322 -15.49 -4.55 14.12
N LEU A 323 -15.68 -3.79 15.19
CA LEU A 323 -14.82 -2.68 15.55
C LEU A 323 -13.90 -3.13 16.68
N ILE A 324 -12.60 -3.00 16.44
CA ILE A 324 -11.55 -3.35 17.40
C ILE A 324 -10.74 -2.09 17.68
N THR A 325 -10.69 -1.70 18.95
CA THR A 325 -9.89 -0.57 19.43
C THR A 325 -8.90 -1.07 20.48
N ILE A 326 -7.60 -0.89 20.23
CA ILE A 326 -6.53 -1.17 21.20
C ILE A 326 -5.86 0.15 21.53
N ARG A 327 -5.81 0.48 22.83
CA ARG A 327 -5.26 1.73 23.34
C ARG A 327 -4.26 1.46 24.45
N ASP A 328 -3.13 2.15 24.40
CA ASP A 328 -2.16 2.22 25.50
C ASP A 328 -1.93 3.68 25.91
N ASP A 329 -1.55 3.90 27.16
CA ASP A 329 -1.22 5.21 27.73
C ASP A 329 0.29 5.51 27.74
N GLY A 330 1.05 4.80 26.89
CA GLY A 330 2.49 4.92 26.81
C GLY A 330 2.96 6.16 26.06
N ARG A 331 4.21 6.13 25.59
CA ARG A 331 4.86 7.28 24.93
C ARG A 331 4.27 7.68 23.57
N GLY A 332 3.41 6.83 23.01
CA GLY A 332 2.83 6.94 21.67
C GLY A 332 3.79 6.63 20.52
N ILE A 333 3.24 6.38 19.34
CA ILE A 333 4.01 6.20 18.10
C ILE A 333 4.40 7.57 17.54
N ARG A 334 5.70 7.87 17.47
CA ARG A 334 6.18 9.10 16.84
C ARG A 334 6.25 8.92 15.31
N PRO A 335 6.14 10.00 14.51
CA PRO A 335 6.30 9.92 13.05
C PRO A 335 7.65 9.33 12.61
N GLU A 336 8.70 9.52 13.42
CA GLU A 336 10.03 8.94 13.21
C GLU A 336 10.05 7.42 13.48
N ASP A 337 9.21 6.96 14.39
CA ASP A 337 8.98 5.53 14.62
C ASP A 337 8.11 4.96 13.49
N MET A 338 7.17 5.73 12.91
CA MET A 338 6.35 5.37 11.74
C MET A 338 7.21 5.02 10.50
N GLU A 339 8.28 5.76 10.24
CA GLU A 339 9.23 5.47 9.15
C GLU A 339 10.12 4.24 9.44
N LYS A 340 10.38 3.91 10.71
CA LYS A 340 10.97 2.61 11.13
C LYS A 340 9.92 1.50 11.27
N ALA A 341 8.64 1.86 11.24
CA ALA A 341 7.45 1.02 11.44
C ALA A 341 6.83 0.52 10.14
N GLU A 342 7.61 0.52 9.06
CA GLU A 342 7.70 -0.64 8.17
C GLU A 342 8.32 -1.87 8.87
N SER A 343 8.35 -1.90 10.21
CA SER A 343 8.63 -3.08 10.99
C SER A 343 7.63 -4.17 10.61
N LEU A 344 8.15 -5.37 10.35
CA LEU A 344 7.38 -6.54 9.87
C LEU A 344 6.07 -6.78 10.65
N GLY A 345 6.01 -6.40 11.94
CA GLY A 345 4.83 -6.50 12.78
C GLY A 345 3.65 -5.64 12.32
N LEU A 346 3.88 -4.35 12.03
CA LEU A 346 2.82 -3.43 11.60
C LEU A 346 2.38 -3.72 10.17
N ILE A 347 3.30 -4.15 9.31
CA ILE A 347 2.99 -4.66 7.97
C ILE A 347 2.09 -5.90 8.08
N GLY A 348 2.47 -6.88 8.91
CA GLY A 348 1.68 -8.10 9.10
C GLY A 348 0.30 -7.85 9.71
N MET A 349 0.11 -6.82 10.53
CA MET A 349 -1.22 -6.39 10.98
C MET A 349 -2.04 -5.79 9.82
N ARG A 350 -1.46 -4.89 9.02
CA ARG A 350 -2.14 -4.27 7.87
C ARG A 350 -2.52 -5.30 6.82
N GLU A 351 -1.63 -6.22 6.48
CA GLU A 351 -1.89 -7.28 5.52
C GLU A 351 -3.05 -8.19 5.95
N ARG A 352 -3.10 -8.57 7.23
CA ARG A 352 -4.22 -9.37 7.77
C ARG A 352 -5.55 -8.63 7.72
N VAL A 353 -5.57 -7.35 8.09
CA VAL A 353 -6.78 -6.53 8.00
C VAL A 353 -7.24 -6.38 6.54
N TRP A 354 -6.31 -6.14 5.62
CA TRP A 354 -6.62 -6.07 4.19
C TRP A 354 -7.09 -7.39 3.59
N ALA A 355 -6.55 -8.53 4.04
CA ALA A 355 -7.01 -9.84 3.61
C ALA A 355 -8.49 -10.08 3.94
N MET A 356 -8.97 -9.51 5.05
CA MET A 356 -10.38 -9.51 5.47
C MET A 356 -11.19 -8.34 4.91
N LYS A 357 -10.65 -7.60 3.91
CA LYS A 357 -11.28 -6.40 3.31
C LYS A 357 -11.60 -5.30 4.34
N GLY A 358 -10.88 -5.27 5.46
CA GLY A 358 -11.06 -4.28 6.51
C GLY A 358 -10.17 -3.05 6.38
N GLU A 359 -10.35 -2.13 7.32
CA GLU A 359 -9.58 -0.90 7.45
C GLU A 359 -8.86 -0.85 8.80
N ILE A 360 -7.65 -0.29 8.82
CA ILE A 360 -6.84 -0.11 10.03
C ILE A 360 -6.24 1.29 10.07
N SER A 361 -6.45 1.96 11.20
CA SER A 361 -5.85 3.24 11.55
C SER A 361 -4.97 3.07 12.78
N ILE A 362 -3.76 3.60 12.72
CA ILE A 362 -2.80 3.58 13.83
C ILE A 362 -2.32 5.00 14.01
N GLY A 363 -2.48 5.53 15.22
CA GLY A 363 -2.13 6.90 15.53
C GLY A 363 -1.79 7.10 17.00
N THR A 364 -1.42 8.34 17.32
CA THR A 364 -1.26 8.80 18.69
C THR A 364 -2.62 8.98 19.36
N ASP A 365 -2.70 8.60 20.62
CA ASP A 365 -3.86 8.83 21.47
C ASP A 365 -3.63 10.03 22.40
N GLU A 366 -4.66 10.85 22.63
CA GLU A 366 -4.55 12.01 23.52
C GLU A 366 -4.88 11.63 24.97
N PRO A 367 -4.17 12.18 25.99
CA PRO A 367 -3.08 13.16 25.92
C PRO A 367 -1.69 12.55 25.61
N GLN A 368 -1.52 11.24 25.76
CA GLN A 368 -0.33 10.48 25.38
C GLN A 368 -0.69 9.00 25.22
N GLY A 369 -0.16 8.32 24.20
CA GLY A 369 -0.44 6.91 23.97
C GLY A 369 -0.45 6.52 22.50
N THR A 370 -0.72 5.24 22.24
CA THR A 370 -1.02 4.72 20.90
C THR A 370 -2.45 4.23 20.84
N ARG A 371 -3.13 4.52 19.74
CA ARG A 371 -4.45 4.00 19.43
C ARG A 371 -4.42 3.28 18.09
N ILE A 372 -4.90 2.04 18.10
CA ILE A 372 -5.12 1.21 16.93
C ILE A 372 -6.63 1.01 16.81
N ASP A 373 -7.22 1.48 15.72
CA ASP A 373 -8.62 1.24 15.38
C ASP A 373 -8.69 0.37 14.12
N ILE A 374 -9.48 -0.69 14.17
CA ILE A 374 -9.67 -1.63 13.07
C ILE A 374 -11.17 -1.81 12.85
N VAL A 375 -11.58 -1.80 11.59
CA VAL A 375 -12.94 -2.12 11.16
C VAL A 375 -12.86 -3.33 10.23
N LEU A 376 -13.51 -4.43 10.62
CA LEU A 376 -13.54 -5.67 9.83
C LEU A 376 -14.97 -5.97 9.38
N PRO A 377 -15.25 -6.03 8.07
CA PRO A 377 -16.54 -6.50 7.57
C PRO A 377 -16.65 -8.01 7.79
N LEU A 378 -17.66 -8.44 8.55
CA LEU A 378 -17.89 -9.85 8.92
C LEU A 378 -18.86 -10.59 7.99
N HIS A 379 -19.21 -10.02 6.84
CA HIS A 379 -20.36 -10.45 6.03
C HIS A 379 -20.27 -11.93 5.59
N ASP A 380 -19.05 -12.45 5.44
CA ASP A 380 -18.74 -13.82 5.02
C ASP A 380 -18.18 -14.70 6.16
N HIS A 381 -18.11 -14.19 7.40
CA HIS A 381 -17.33 -14.77 8.51
C HIS A 381 -18.13 -15.02 9.80
N LEU A 382 -19.45 -14.86 9.77
CA LEU A 382 -20.35 -15.16 10.89
C LEU A 382 -20.71 -16.65 10.87
N VAL A 383 -20.70 -17.28 12.04
CA VAL A 383 -21.08 -18.70 12.26
C VAL A 383 -22.52 -18.82 12.75
#